data_AF-A0A257RED6-F1
#
_entry.id   AF-A0A257RED6-F1
#
_cell.length_a   1.000
_cell.length_b   1.000
_cell.length_c   1.000
_cell.angle_alpha   90.00
_cell.angle_beta   90.00
_cell.angle_gamma   90.00
#
_symmetry.space_group_name_H-M   'P 1'
#
loop_
_entity.id
_entity.type
_entity.pdbx_description
1 polymer ?
#
loop_
_entity_poly.entity_id
_entity_poly.type
_entity_poly.pdbx_seq_one_letter_code
_entity_poly.pdbx_strand_id
1 'polypeptide(L)'
;MIPELGHFALALAIAIAGAQAVIGIFGPTMNDNRALRAAPALAIGLFGTVGASFLCLVYAGIVSDFTVRNVAEYSDSTTPLLYRITGTWGNHDGSILLWCLILTLCGATVATFGRNLPSSLRARVLGIHGLVCGGFLLFTLTVSDPFARIWPPPMHGAGVNPILQDPGLAFHPPVLYTGYVGFSVAFAFAVAALIEGRVDA
;
A
#
# COMPACT_ATOMS: atom_id res chain seq x y z
N MET A 1 15.60 -5.70 -13.22
CA MET A 1 14.60 -4.82 -13.89
C MET A 1 13.26 -4.82 -13.16
N ILE A 2 12.69 -5.97 -12.79
CA ILE A 2 11.40 -6.00 -12.07
C ILE A 2 11.47 -5.30 -10.70
N PRO A 3 12.52 -5.49 -9.86
CA PRO A 3 12.65 -4.75 -8.60
C PRO A 3 12.69 -3.23 -8.81
N GLU A 4 13.38 -2.76 -9.85
CA GLU A 4 13.46 -1.34 -10.19
C GLU A 4 12.11 -0.77 -10.63
N LEU A 5 11.29 -1.55 -11.35
CA LEU A 5 9.91 -1.18 -11.67
C LEU A 5 9.03 -1.11 -10.42
N GLY A 6 9.19 -2.05 -9.50
CA GLY A 6 8.48 -2.07 -8.22
C GLY A 6 8.82 -0.87 -7.34
N HIS A 7 10.10 -0.51 -7.28
CA HIS A 7 10.60 0.66 -6.56
C HIS A 7 10.14 1.97 -7.21
N PHE A 8 10.16 2.06 -8.56
CA PHE A 8 9.60 3.21 -9.28
C PHE A 8 8.10 3.36 -9.04
N ALA A 9 7.33 2.27 -9.08
CA ALA A 9 5.91 2.29 -8.77
C ALA A 9 5.65 2.78 -7.34
N LEU A 10 6.47 2.36 -6.36
CA LEU A 10 6.37 2.87 -4.99
C LEU A 10 6.60 4.39 -4.92
N ALA A 11 7.61 4.91 -5.62
CA ALA A 11 7.87 6.35 -5.69
C ALA A 11 6.73 7.12 -6.38
N LEU A 12 6.18 6.58 -7.47
CA LEU A 12 5.01 7.14 -8.16
C LEU A 12 3.77 7.15 -7.24
N ALA A 13 3.58 6.10 -6.44
CA ALA A 13 2.48 6.02 -5.48
C ALA A 13 2.54 7.17 -4.46
N ILE A 14 3.73 7.59 -4.01
CA ILE A 14 3.87 8.76 -3.12
C ILE A 14 3.39 10.04 -3.81
N ALA A 15 3.77 10.25 -5.08
CA ALA A 15 3.32 11.42 -5.83
C ALA A 15 1.79 11.42 -6.02
N ILE A 16 1.20 10.26 -6.35
CA ILE A 16 -0.26 10.11 -6.46
C ILE A 16 -0.95 10.34 -5.11
N ALA A 17 -0.40 9.81 -4.01
CA ALA A 17 -0.94 10.01 -2.67
C ALA A 17 -0.91 11.49 -2.25
N GLY A 18 0.18 12.20 -2.56
CA GLY A 18 0.29 13.66 -2.35
C GLY A 18 -0.74 14.44 -3.18
N ALA A 19 -0.88 14.11 -4.47
CA ALA A 19 -1.90 14.72 -5.33
C ALA A 19 -3.32 14.43 -4.82
N GLN A 20 -3.61 13.18 -4.44
CA GLN A 20 -4.87 12.76 -3.85
C GLN A 20 -5.17 13.55 -2.58
N ALA A 21 -4.18 13.72 -1.69
CA ALA A 21 -4.34 14.46 -0.45
C ALA A 21 -4.69 15.93 -0.70
N VAL A 22 -3.88 16.62 -1.52
CA VAL A 22 -4.09 18.04 -1.82
C VAL A 22 -5.42 18.26 -2.55
N ILE A 23 -5.68 17.51 -3.62
CA ILE A 23 -6.90 17.67 -4.43
C ILE A 23 -8.15 17.28 -3.62
N GLY A 24 -8.09 16.20 -2.83
CA GLY A 24 -9.22 15.74 -2.03
C GLY A 24 -9.56 16.70 -0.89
N ILE A 25 -8.56 17.27 -0.21
CA ILE A 25 -8.78 18.18 0.92
C ILE A 25 -9.22 19.57 0.46
N PHE A 26 -8.56 20.13 -0.55
CA PHE A 26 -8.78 21.53 -0.97
C PHE A 26 -9.66 21.69 -2.21
N GLY A 27 -9.79 20.67 -3.06
CA GLY A 27 -10.67 20.71 -4.24
C GLY A 27 -12.12 21.09 -3.92
N PRO A 28 -12.74 20.53 -2.85
CA PRO A 28 -14.10 20.90 -2.46
C PRO A 28 -14.28 22.38 -2.08
N THR A 29 -13.27 23.04 -1.48
CA THR A 29 -13.40 24.45 -1.10
C THR A 29 -13.34 25.39 -2.30
N MET A 30 -12.78 24.93 -3.43
CA MET A 30 -12.69 25.69 -4.67
C MET A 30 -13.92 25.52 -5.58
N ASN A 31 -14.90 24.68 -5.20
CA ASN A 31 -16.05 24.32 -6.02
C ASN A 31 -15.68 23.81 -7.44
N ASP A 32 -14.50 23.19 -7.59
CA ASP A 32 -14.04 22.66 -8.88
C ASP A 32 -14.51 21.20 -9.08
N ASN A 33 -15.46 21.02 -10.00
CA ASN A 33 -15.99 19.71 -10.39
C ASN A 33 -14.91 18.75 -10.94
N ARG A 34 -13.82 19.27 -11.51
CA ARG A 34 -12.69 18.45 -11.97
C ARG A 34 -11.93 17.88 -10.79
N ALA A 35 -11.63 18.69 -9.79
CA ALA A 35 -10.99 18.26 -8.55
C ALA A 35 -11.81 17.20 -7.81
N LEU A 36 -13.14 17.39 -7.74
CA LEU A 36 -14.06 16.42 -7.11
C LEU A 36 -14.06 15.04 -7.81
N ARG A 37 -13.91 15.02 -9.14
CA ARG A 37 -13.81 13.78 -9.93
C ARG A 37 -12.41 13.17 -9.87
N ALA A 38 -11.37 13.99 -9.72
CA ALA A 38 -9.99 13.54 -9.65
C ALA A 38 -9.70 12.77 -8.35
N ALA A 39 -10.24 13.16 -7.20
CA ALA A 39 -9.94 12.49 -5.93
C ALA A 39 -10.26 10.96 -5.93
N PRO A 40 -11.45 10.50 -6.37
CA PRO A 40 -11.72 9.06 -6.56
C PRO A 40 -10.82 8.38 -7.59
N ALA A 41 -10.51 9.06 -8.71
CA ALA A 41 -9.64 8.49 -9.74
C ALA A 41 -8.20 8.30 -9.23
N LEU A 42 -7.69 9.26 -8.46
CA LEU A 42 -6.38 9.19 -7.83
C LEU A 42 -6.31 8.06 -6.80
N ALA A 43 -7.36 7.83 -6.01
CA ALA A 43 -7.41 6.70 -5.07
C ALA A 43 -7.35 5.33 -5.76
N ILE A 44 -8.04 5.18 -6.89
CA ILE A 44 -7.97 3.95 -7.70
C ILE A 44 -6.58 3.81 -8.33
N GLY A 45 -6.02 4.90 -8.87
CA GLY A 45 -4.66 4.92 -9.43
C GLY A 45 -3.59 4.60 -8.39
N LEU A 46 -3.77 5.08 -7.16
CA LEU A 46 -2.89 4.81 -6.02
C LEU A 46 -2.89 3.32 -5.68
N PHE A 47 -4.08 2.71 -5.56
CA PHE A 47 -4.20 1.26 -5.34
C PHE A 47 -3.56 0.45 -6.47
N GLY A 48 -3.83 0.82 -7.73
CA GLY A 48 -3.21 0.14 -8.88
C GLY A 48 -1.68 0.22 -8.87
N THR A 49 -1.13 1.39 -8.49
CA THR A 49 0.32 1.61 -8.47
C THR A 49 1.00 0.87 -7.30
N VAL A 50 0.41 0.91 -6.10
CA VAL A 50 0.90 0.13 -4.95
C VAL A 50 0.75 -1.37 -5.20
N GLY A 51 -0.35 -1.80 -5.84
CA GLY A 51 -0.55 -3.17 -6.28
C GLY A 51 0.53 -3.64 -7.26
N ALA A 52 0.88 -2.81 -8.25
CA ALA A 52 1.97 -3.10 -9.17
C ALA A 52 3.32 -3.23 -8.45
N SER A 53 3.60 -2.34 -7.49
CA SER A 53 4.80 -2.43 -6.65
C SER A 53 4.82 -3.75 -5.87
N PHE A 54 3.75 -4.08 -5.15
CA PHE A 54 3.64 -5.31 -4.38
C PHE A 54 3.80 -6.58 -5.24
N LEU A 55 3.19 -6.61 -6.43
CA LEU A 55 3.34 -7.73 -7.36
C LEU A 55 4.77 -7.89 -7.89
N CYS A 56 5.52 -6.79 -8.06
CA CYS A 56 6.94 -6.87 -8.41
C CYS A 56 7.77 -7.51 -7.29
N LEU A 57 7.48 -7.20 -6.02
CA LEU A 57 8.15 -7.83 -4.88
C LEU A 57 7.81 -9.33 -4.78
N VAL A 58 6.52 -9.67 -4.92
CA VAL A 58 6.06 -11.07 -4.96
C VAL A 58 6.74 -11.83 -6.09
N TYR A 59 6.82 -11.24 -7.28
CA TYR A 59 7.53 -11.83 -8.42
C TYR A 59 9.01 -12.09 -8.10
N ALA A 60 9.70 -11.13 -7.47
CA ALA A 60 11.09 -11.30 -7.04
C ALA A 60 11.24 -12.51 -6.09
N GLY A 61 10.31 -12.71 -5.16
CA GLY A 61 10.25 -13.91 -4.31
C GLY A 61 10.01 -15.21 -5.10
N ILE A 62 9.07 -15.19 -6.05
CA ILE A 62 8.71 -16.34 -6.92
C ILE A 62 9.86 -16.78 -7.83
N VAL A 63 10.74 -15.87 -8.25
CA VAL A 63 11.93 -16.22 -9.05
C VAL A 63 13.20 -16.33 -8.22
N SER A 64 13.12 -16.14 -6.90
CA SER A 64 14.27 -16.12 -5.99
C SER A 64 15.36 -15.15 -6.46
N ASP A 65 14.96 -13.92 -6.77
CA ASP A 65 15.90 -12.85 -7.11
C ASP A 65 16.65 -12.39 -5.85
N PHE A 66 17.75 -13.09 -5.53
CA PHE A 66 18.61 -12.80 -4.39
C PHE A 66 19.41 -11.50 -4.51
N THR A 67 19.22 -10.73 -5.59
CA THR A 67 19.74 -9.35 -5.66
C THR A 67 18.89 -8.37 -4.85
N VAL A 68 17.69 -8.77 -4.41
CA VAL A 68 16.82 -8.03 -3.48
C VAL A 68 17.02 -8.54 -2.05
N ARG A 69 17.37 -7.64 -1.12
CA ARG A 69 17.63 -7.94 0.29
C ARG A 69 16.50 -8.75 0.93
N ASN A 70 15.26 -8.29 0.76
CA ASN A 70 14.06 -8.93 1.29
C ASN A 70 13.95 -10.40 0.86
N VAL A 71 14.25 -10.72 -0.40
CA VAL A 71 14.20 -12.09 -0.91
C VAL A 71 15.38 -12.91 -0.42
N ALA A 72 16.58 -12.33 -0.40
CA ALA A 72 17.80 -13.02 0.01
C ALA A 72 17.82 -13.37 1.50
N GLU A 73 17.28 -12.50 2.36
CA GLU A 73 17.27 -12.70 3.82
C GLU A 73 16.09 -13.55 4.31
N TYR A 74 15.00 -13.64 3.55
CA TYR A 74 13.74 -14.25 4.03
C TYR A 74 13.12 -15.28 3.08
N SER A 75 13.90 -15.81 2.14
CA SER A 75 13.44 -16.87 1.22
C SER A 75 14.61 -17.75 0.79
N ASP A 76 14.31 -18.89 0.18
CA ASP A 76 15.28 -19.67 -0.60
C ASP A 76 14.59 -20.37 -1.78
N SER A 77 15.38 -20.68 -2.82
CA SER A 77 14.93 -21.36 -4.04
C SER A 77 14.32 -22.75 -3.78
N THR A 78 14.74 -23.42 -2.72
CA THR A 78 14.25 -24.76 -2.32
C THR A 78 12.97 -24.71 -1.48
N THR A 79 12.57 -23.52 -1.03
CA THR A 79 11.37 -23.35 -0.20
C THR A 79 10.10 -23.58 -1.04
N PRO A 80 9.04 -24.22 -0.51
CA PRO A 80 7.77 -24.34 -1.21
C PRO A 80 7.24 -22.98 -1.69
N LEU A 81 6.61 -22.95 -2.88
CA LEU A 81 6.19 -21.70 -3.54
C LEU A 81 5.32 -20.80 -2.66
N LEU A 82 4.40 -21.38 -1.89
CA LEU A 82 3.55 -20.64 -0.96
C LEU A 82 4.39 -19.77 0.00
N TYR A 83 5.43 -20.35 0.59
CA TYR A 83 6.28 -19.65 1.56
C TYR A 83 7.33 -18.75 0.91
N ARG A 84 7.64 -18.96 -0.37
CA ARG A 84 8.41 -17.98 -1.17
C ARG A 84 7.59 -16.72 -1.45
N ILE A 85 6.30 -16.89 -1.71
CA ILE A 85 5.36 -15.77 -1.85
C ILE A 85 5.18 -15.09 -0.50
N THR A 86 4.81 -15.83 0.55
CA THR A 86 4.49 -15.21 1.86
C THR A 86 5.73 -14.70 2.58
N GLY A 87 6.91 -15.23 2.28
CA GLY A 87 8.20 -14.69 2.75
C GLY A 87 8.42 -13.24 2.35
N THR A 88 7.84 -12.80 1.22
CA THR A 88 7.94 -11.38 0.77
C THR A 88 7.26 -10.40 1.71
N TRP A 89 6.33 -10.84 2.56
CA TRP A 89 5.74 -10.08 3.65
C TRP A 89 5.96 -10.74 5.02
N GLY A 90 6.93 -11.66 5.14
CA GLY A 90 7.27 -12.32 6.41
C GLY A 90 8.21 -11.49 7.29
N ASN A 91 8.75 -10.40 6.75
CA ASN A 91 9.63 -9.45 7.42
C ASN A 91 8.99 -8.06 7.51
N HIS A 92 9.68 -7.15 8.18
CA HIS A 92 9.20 -5.78 8.42
C HIS A 92 8.93 -5.01 7.12
N ASP A 93 9.90 -4.89 6.22
CA ASP A 93 9.80 -4.08 4.99
C ASP A 93 8.68 -4.55 4.06
N GLY A 94 8.61 -5.86 3.86
CA GLY A 94 7.57 -6.50 3.09
C GLY A 94 6.18 -6.35 3.69
N SER A 95 6.08 -6.48 5.03
CA SER A 95 4.84 -6.30 5.77
C SER A 95 4.30 -4.88 5.64
N ILE A 96 5.17 -3.86 5.68
CA ILE A 96 4.74 -2.47 5.52
C ILE A 96 4.23 -2.21 4.08
N LEU A 97 4.80 -2.85 3.05
CA LEU A 97 4.24 -2.76 1.70
C LEU A 97 2.86 -3.43 1.59
N LEU A 98 2.67 -4.59 2.22
CA LEU A 98 1.36 -5.24 2.34
C LEU A 98 0.35 -4.35 3.09
N TRP A 99 0.77 -3.70 4.16
CA TRP A 99 -0.03 -2.72 4.90
C TRP A 99 -0.49 -1.58 3.98
N CYS A 100 0.42 -1.02 3.18
CA CYS A 100 0.09 0.01 2.19
C CYS A 100 -0.89 -0.50 1.12
N LEU A 101 -0.76 -1.75 0.68
CA LEU A 101 -1.68 -2.36 -0.28
C LEU A 101 -3.11 -2.42 0.28
N ILE A 102 -3.27 -2.88 1.51
CA ILE A 102 -4.57 -2.97 2.17
C ILE A 102 -5.15 -1.58 2.43
N LEU A 103 -4.30 -0.63 2.84
CA LEU A 103 -4.70 0.75 3.06
C LEU A 103 -5.27 1.36 1.77
N THR A 104 -4.51 1.27 0.68
CA THR A 104 -4.96 1.79 -0.62
C THR A 104 -6.18 1.04 -1.17
N LEU A 105 -6.35 -0.24 -0.87
CA LEU A 105 -7.56 -1.01 -1.18
C LEU A 105 -8.79 -0.43 -0.45
N CYS A 106 -8.67 -0.07 0.83
CA CYS A 106 -9.74 0.60 1.57
C CYS A 106 -10.12 1.94 0.91
N GLY A 107 -9.13 2.76 0.54
CA GLY A 107 -9.34 4.00 -0.21
C GLY A 107 -10.04 3.78 -1.56
N ALA A 108 -9.61 2.77 -2.34
CA ALA A 108 -10.23 2.39 -3.60
C ALA A 108 -11.67 1.88 -3.43
N THR A 109 -11.96 1.20 -2.32
CA THR A 109 -13.31 0.74 -1.96
C THR A 109 -14.23 1.94 -1.70
N VAL A 110 -13.80 2.92 -0.90
CA VAL A 110 -14.54 4.18 -0.71
C VAL A 110 -14.71 4.93 -2.04
N ALA A 111 -13.66 4.96 -2.86
CA ALA A 111 -13.70 5.57 -4.18
C ALA A 111 -14.63 4.84 -5.15
N THR A 112 -14.91 3.56 -4.99
CA THR A 112 -15.76 2.81 -5.92
C THR A 112 -17.22 2.78 -5.46
N PHE A 113 -17.44 2.51 -4.18
CA PHE A 113 -18.76 2.24 -3.60
C PHE A 113 -19.37 3.44 -2.88
N GLY A 114 -18.59 4.45 -2.49
CA GLY A 114 -19.08 5.67 -1.81
C GLY A 114 -19.82 6.66 -2.72
N ARG A 115 -20.42 6.23 -3.83
CA ARG A 115 -21.05 7.12 -4.84
C ARG A 115 -22.30 7.83 -4.34
N ASN A 116 -22.91 7.32 -3.28
CA ASN A 116 -24.07 7.88 -2.59
C ASN A 116 -23.73 9.03 -1.62
N LEU A 117 -22.44 9.25 -1.34
CA LEU A 117 -21.99 10.33 -0.47
C LEU A 117 -22.02 11.68 -1.22
N PRO A 118 -22.23 12.81 -0.49
CA PRO A 118 -21.95 14.13 -1.03
C PRO A 118 -20.54 14.18 -1.63
N SER A 119 -20.40 14.75 -2.84
CA SER A 119 -19.14 14.74 -3.58
C SER A 119 -18.00 15.43 -2.83
N SER A 120 -18.31 16.50 -2.09
CA SER A 120 -17.36 17.21 -1.23
C SER A 120 -16.83 16.32 -0.11
N LEU A 121 -17.74 15.70 0.67
CA LEU A 121 -17.39 14.78 1.75
C LEU A 121 -16.53 13.62 1.24
N ARG A 122 -16.97 12.95 0.16
CA ARG A 122 -16.22 11.84 -0.43
C ARG A 122 -14.81 12.26 -0.87
N ALA A 123 -14.67 13.42 -1.49
CA ALA A 123 -13.37 13.93 -1.90
C ALA A 123 -12.46 14.19 -0.69
N ARG A 124 -12.97 14.78 0.41
CA ARG A 124 -12.20 15.02 1.64
C ARG A 124 -11.79 13.73 2.33
N VAL A 125 -12.69 12.74 2.42
CA VAL A 125 -12.38 11.41 2.96
C VAL A 125 -11.19 10.80 2.22
N LEU A 126 -11.26 10.80 0.88
CA LEU A 126 -10.18 10.27 0.05
C LEU A 126 -8.90 11.11 0.18
N GLY A 127 -9.00 12.43 0.33
CA GLY A 127 -7.85 13.30 0.56
C GLY A 127 -7.13 12.99 1.87
N ILE A 128 -7.86 12.87 2.98
CA ILE A 128 -7.26 12.52 4.28
C ILE A 128 -6.69 11.11 4.27
N HIS A 129 -7.40 10.16 3.66
CA HIS A 129 -6.87 8.82 3.47
C HIS A 129 -5.59 8.84 2.62
N GLY A 130 -5.51 9.71 1.60
CA GLY A 130 -4.31 9.93 0.78
C GLY A 130 -3.13 10.46 1.59
N LEU A 131 -3.37 11.37 2.55
CA LEU A 131 -2.34 11.85 3.49
C LEU A 131 -1.78 10.71 4.34
N VAL A 132 -2.65 9.86 4.90
CA VAL A 132 -2.26 8.68 5.69
C VAL A 132 -1.44 7.72 4.83
N CYS A 133 -1.91 7.42 3.60
CA CYS A 133 -1.16 6.60 2.64
C CYS A 133 0.22 7.19 2.36
N GLY A 134 0.30 8.49 2.09
CA GLY A 134 1.55 9.19 1.77
C GLY A 134 2.58 9.04 2.88
N GLY A 135 2.17 9.12 4.16
CA GLY A 135 3.06 8.92 5.30
C GLY A 135 3.67 7.51 5.34
N PHE A 136 2.83 6.47 5.23
CA PHE A 136 3.32 5.08 5.20
C PHE A 136 4.17 4.81 3.97
N LEU A 137 3.75 5.26 2.78
CA LEU A 137 4.51 5.07 1.54
C LEU A 137 5.88 5.76 1.58
N LEU A 138 5.97 6.96 2.16
CA LEU A 138 7.23 7.66 2.35
C LEU A 138 8.14 6.90 3.31
N PHE A 139 7.59 6.37 4.42
CA PHE A 139 8.33 5.52 5.34
C PHE A 139 8.84 4.24 4.64
N THR A 140 8.00 3.57 3.84
CA THR A 140 8.40 2.40 3.05
C THR A 140 9.54 2.74 2.11
N LEU A 141 9.48 3.85 1.37
CA LEU A 141 10.53 4.19 0.40
C LEU A 141 11.86 4.58 1.05
N THR A 142 11.83 5.19 2.24
CA THR A 142 13.03 5.84 2.82
C THR A 142 13.66 5.07 3.97
N VAL A 143 12.86 4.36 4.77
CA VAL A 143 13.32 3.68 5.99
C VAL A 143 13.20 2.18 5.87
N SER A 144 12.17 1.69 5.18
CA SER A 144 11.77 0.28 5.17
C SER A 144 11.66 -0.27 3.73
N ASP A 145 12.66 0.02 2.89
CA ASP A 145 12.60 -0.26 1.45
C ASP A 145 12.67 -1.77 1.14
N PRO A 146 11.57 -2.38 0.66
CA PRO A 146 11.54 -3.81 0.36
C PRO A 146 12.32 -4.17 -0.91
N PHE A 147 12.71 -3.18 -1.73
CA PHE A 147 13.47 -3.37 -2.97
C PHE A 147 14.98 -3.12 -2.79
N ALA A 148 15.43 -2.89 -1.55
CA ALA A 148 16.84 -2.64 -1.25
C ALA A 148 17.74 -3.70 -1.91
N ARG A 149 18.69 -3.22 -2.71
CA ARG A 149 19.59 -4.09 -3.49
C ARG A 149 20.77 -4.53 -2.63
N ILE A 150 21.26 -5.75 -2.87
CA ILE A 150 22.49 -6.25 -2.25
C ILE A 150 23.49 -6.66 -3.32
N TRP A 151 24.77 -6.38 -3.06
CA TRP A 151 25.88 -6.73 -3.95
C TRP A 151 27.12 -7.10 -3.12
N PRO A 152 27.80 -8.22 -3.42
CA PRO A 152 27.38 -9.27 -4.36
C PRO A 152 26.13 -10.02 -3.83
N PRO A 153 25.21 -10.46 -4.72
CA PRO A 153 24.07 -11.27 -4.30
C PRO A 153 24.56 -12.66 -3.85
N PRO A 154 23.97 -13.25 -2.80
CA PRO A 154 24.31 -14.61 -2.39
C PRO A 154 23.80 -15.64 -3.42
N MET A 155 24.46 -16.79 -3.49
CA MET A 155 24.03 -17.89 -4.39
C MET A 155 22.74 -18.57 -3.92
N HIS A 156 22.50 -18.56 -2.60
CA HIS A 156 21.31 -19.10 -1.95
C HIS A 156 20.76 -18.08 -0.97
N GLY A 157 19.45 -18.09 -0.77
CA GLY A 157 18.84 -17.25 0.25
C GLY A 157 18.98 -17.88 1.63
N ALA A 158 18.83 -17.08 2.68
CA ALA A 158 18.93 -17.54 4.07
C ALA A 158 17.77 -18.49 4.48
N GLY A 159 16.72 -18.56 3.64
CA GLY A 159 15.54 -19.37 3.89
C GLY A 159 14.48 -18.62 4.69
N VAL A 160 13.26 -19.16 4.67
CA VAL A 160 12.16 -18.67 5.50
C VAL A 160 12.34 -19.20 6.92
N ASN A 161 12.11 -18.35 7.93
CA ASN A 161 12.06 -18.82 9.32
C ASN A 161 11.11 -20.02 9.43
N PRO A 162 11.54 -21.18 9.96
CA PRO A 162 10.72 -22.40 10.01
C PRO A 162 9.33 -22.20 10.61
N ILE A 163 9.17 -21.26 11.55
CA ILE A 163 7.86 -20.96 12.15
C ILE A 163 6.88 -20.36 11.14
N LEU A 164 7.36 -19.57 10.17
CA LEU A 164 6.54 -18.92 9.15
C LEU A 164 6.10 -19.87 8.03
N GLN A 165 6.50 -21.15 8.10
CA GLN A 165 6.02 -22.22 7.23
C GLN A 165 4.78 -22.93 7.77
N ASP A 166 4.04 -22.24 8.65
CA ASP A 166 2.68 -22.60 9.05
C ASP A 166 1.66 -21.82 8.19
N PRO A 167 0.63 -22.47 7.63
CA PRO A 167 -0.38 -21.78 6.83
C PRO A 167 -1.09 -20.65 7.60
N GLY A 168 -1.36 -20.84 8.90
CA GLY A 168 -1.94 -19.79 9.74
C GLY A 168 -1.06 -18.55 9.77
N LEU A 169 0.24 -18.74 9.95
CA LEU A 169 1.22 -17.64 9.95
C LEU A 169 1.46 -17.03 8.56
N ALA A 170 1.27 -17.77 7.47
CA ALA A 170 1.31 -17.22 6.12
C ALA A 170 0.14 -16.25 5.85
N PHE A 171 -1.07 -16.57 6.34
CA PHE A 171 -2.29 -15.79 6.12
C PHE A 171 -2.60 -14.77 7.22
N HIS A 172 -1.96 -14.86 8.40
CA HIS A 172 -2.25 -13.94 9.50
C HIS A 172 -2.03 -12.45 9.17
N PRO A 173 -0.95 -12.02 8.47
CA PRO A 173 -0.72 -10.59 8.29
C PRO A 173 -1.82 -9.93 7.42
N PRO A 174 -2.23 -10.49 6.26
CA PRO A 174 -3.37 -9.97 5.51
C PRO A 174 -4.65 -9.86 6.33
N VAL A 175 -4.98 -10.88 7.13
CA VAL A 175 -6.20 -10.90 7.95
C VAL A 175 -6.12 -9.85 9.06
N LEU A 176 -5.00 -9.79 9.78
CA LEU A 176 -4.76 -8.87 10.88
C LEU A 176 -4.76 -7.41 10.39
N TYR A 177 -4.06 -7.13 9.30
CA TYR A 177 -3.97 -5.79 8.73
C TYR A 177 -5.31 -5.33 8.15
N THR A 178 -6.12 -6.21 7.58
CA THR A 178 -7.48 -5.84 7.14
C THR A 178 -8.30 -5.24 8.29
N GLY A 179 -8.18 -5.80 9.50
CA GLY A 179 -8.84 -5.25 10.69
C GLY A 179 -8.27 -3.90 11.14
N TYR A 180 -6.95 -3.79 11.33
CA TYR A 180 -6.32 -2.56 11.82
C TYR A 180 -6.42 -1.40 10.81
N VAL A 181 -6.07 -1.69 9.56
CA VAL A 181 -5.99 -0.69 8.50
C VAL A 181 -7.37 -0.20 8.10
N GLY A 182 -8.41 -1.03 8.21
CA GLY A 182 -9.80 -0.64 7.94
C GLY A 182 -10.26 0.57 8.77
N PHE A 183 -9.78 0.72 10.01
CA PHE A 183 -10.10 1.88 10.86
C PHE A 183 -9.61 3.22 10.31
N SER A 184 -8.62 3.22 9.39
CA SER A 184 -8.17 4.44 8.71
C SER A 184 -9.30 5.11 7.92
N VAL A 185 -10.27 4.34 7.42
CA VAL A 185 -11.45 4.86 6.72
C VAL A 185 -12.34 5.62 7.69
N ALA A 186 -12.67 5.02 8.84
CA ALA A 186 -13.47 5.68 9.88
C ALA A 186 -12.81 6.98 10.36
N PHE A 187 -11.49 6.96 10.57
CA PHE A 187 -10.70 8.16 10.87
C PHE A 187 -10.84 9.23 9.77
N ALA A 188 -10.67 8.85 8.50
CA ALA A 188 -10.77 9.79 7.38
C ALA A 188 -12.18 10.40 7.26
N PHE A 189 -13.24 9.62 7.51
CA PHE A 189 -14.62 10.12 7.61
C PHE A 189 -14.81 11.11 8.75
N ALA A 190 -14.33 10.79 9.95
CA ALA A 190 -14.46 11.67 11.10
C ALA A 190 -13.78 13.03 10.85
N VAL A 191 -12.54 13.03 10.34
CA VAL A 191 -11.84 14.29 10.06
C VAL A 191 -12.46 15.02 8.87
N ALA A 192 -12.91 14.33 7.82
CA ALA A 192 -13.60 14.97 6.70
C ALA A 192 -14.91 15.65 7.12
N ALA A 193 -15.68 15.02 8.00
CA ALA A 193 -16.91 15.60 8.56
C ALA A 193 -16.63 16.85 9.42
N LEU A 194 -15.57 16.82 10.24
CA LEU A 194 -15.13 17.99 11.00
C LEU A 194 -14.74 19.17 10.07
N ILE A 195 -14.11 18.88 8.93
CA ILE A 195 -13.76 19.92 7.95
C ILE A 195 -14.99 20.46 7.21
N GLU A 196 -15.96 19.61 6.89
CA GLU A 196 -17.24 20.05 6.27
C GLU A 196 -18.09 20.90 7.23
N GLY A 197 -17.91 20.74 8.54
CA GLY A 197 -18.69 21.46 9.54
C GLY A 197 -20.17 21.09 9.56
N ARG A 198 -20.52 19.92 8.98
CA ARG A 198 -21.87 19.33 8.99
C ARG A 198 -21.72 17.88 9.44
N VAL A 199 -22.22 17.56 10.63
CA VAL A 199 -22.13 16.22 11.24
C VAL A 199 -23.40 15.40 10.97
N ASP A 200 -24.34 16.02 10.27
CA ASP A 200 -25.72 15.63 10.08
C ASP A 200 -25.96 15.50 8.56
N ALA A 201 -25.94 14.24 8.13
CA ALA A 201 -26.45 13.78 6.83
C ALA A 201 -27.83 13.14 7.04
#